data_AF-A0A1J5E0M6-F1
#
_entry.id   AF-A0A1J5E0M6-F1
#
_cell.length_a   1.000
_cell.length_b   1.000
_cell.length_c   1.000
_cell.angle_alpha   90.00
_cell.angle_beta   90.00
_cell.angle_gamma   90.00
#
_symmetry.space_group_name_H-M   'P 1'
#
loop_
_entity.id
_entity.type
_entity.pdbx_description
1 polymer ?
#
loop_
_entity_poly.entity_id
_entity_poly.type
_entity_poly.pdbx_seq_one_letter_code
_entity_poly.pdbx_strand_id
1 'polypeptide(L)' 'MITINLNTFFQNTAKLVDLDSYIQKAKELAGEGNDIVLTGAAPVWLYLKIAHALHGKARKLIYRSPVTADVVIFDHSPD' A
#
# COMPACT_ATOMS: atom_id res chain seq x y z
N MET A 1 -6.17 -10.86 5.65
CA MET A 1 -5.83 -9.99 4.51
C MET A 1 -6.49 -8.63 4.70
N ILE A 2 -5.72 -7.54 4.69
CA ILE A 2 -6.20 -6.16 4.89
C ILE A 2 -6.14 -5.42 3.55
N THR A 3 -7.21 -4.72 3.19
CA THR A 3 -7.23 -3.90 1.96
C THR A 3 -7.10 -2.42 2.32
N ILE A 4 -6.12 -1.75 1.73
CA ILE A 4 -5.86 -0.32 1.89
C ILE A 4 -6.14 0.38 0.56
N ASN A 5 -7.17 1.23 0.55
CA ASN A 5 -7.52 2.04 -0.60
C ASN A 5 -6.82 3.41 -0.53
N LEU A 6 -5.77 3.59 -1.34
CA LEU A 6 -4.94 4.80 -1.36
C LEU A 6 -5.69 6.05 -1.82
N ASN A 7 -6.79 5.90 -2.56
CA ASN A 7 -7.62 7.04 -2.96
C ASN A 7 -8.24 7.78 -1.76
N THR A 8 -8.28 7.14 -0.59
CA THR A 8 -8.81 7.73 0.66
C THR A 8 -7.76 8.49 1.48
N PHE A 9 -6.53 8.61 0.98
CA PHE A 9 -5.41 9.20 1.73
C PHE A 9 -5.29 10.71 1.50
N PHE A 10 -5.87 11.22 0.43
CA PHE A 10 -5.77 12.61 0.02
C PHE A 10 -7.09 13.06 -0.63
N GLN A 11 -7.27 14.36 -0.77
CA GLN A 11 -8.40 14.94 -1.50
C GLN A 11 -7.92 15.37 -2.89
N ASN A 12 -8.57 14.86 -3.95
CA ASN A 12 -8.29 15.12 -5.37
C ASN A 12 -6.88 14.72 -5.83
N THR A 13 -5.85 15.42 -5.34
CA THR A 13 -4.45 15.25 -5.74
C THR A 13 -3.56 15.04 -4.52
N ALA A 14 -2.85 13.91 -4.50
CA ALA A 14 -1.84 13.64 -3.48
C ALA A 14 -0.69 14.65 -3.56
N LYS A 15 -0.21 15.12 -2.40
CA LYS A 15 0.87 16.11 -2.34
C LYS A 15 2.13 15.50 -1.71
N LEU A 16 3.30 15.86 -2.26
CA LEU A 16 4.58 15.39 -1.72
C LEU A 16 4.85 15.89 -0.29
N VAL A 17 4.37 17.08 0.06
CA VAL A 17 4.53 17.63 1.42
C VAL A 17 3.83 16.79 2.49
N ASP A 18 2.81 16.01 2.10
CA ASP A 18 2.04 15.14 2.99
C ASP A 18 2.54 13.68 2.98
N LEU A 19 3.64 13.40 2.27
CA LEU A 19 4.11 12.03 2.03
C LEU A 19 4.31 11.23 3.33
N ASP A 20 4.90 11.85 4.35
CA ASP A 20 5.14 11.18 5.63
C ASP A 20 3.83 10.80 6.33
N SER A 21 2.80 11.65 6.23
CA SER A 21 1.45 11.35 6.75
C SER A 21 0.83 10.16 6.02
N TYR A 22 0.95 10.12 4.69
CA TYR A 22 0.44 8.99 3.90
C TYR A 22 1.16 7.68 4.25
N ILE A 23 2.48 7.71 4.41
CA ILE A 23 3.27 6.54 4.81
C ILE A 23 2.85 6.06 6.21
N GLN A 24 2.73 6.98 7.16
CA GLN A 24 2.36 6.65 8.53
C GLN A 24 0.96 6.03 8.60
N LYS A 25 -0.01 6.62 7.90
CA LYS A 25 -1.37 6.08 7.78
C LYS A 25 -1.37 4.67 7.19
N ALA A 26 -0.57 4.41 6.14
CA ALA A 26 -0.46 3.08 5.56
C ALA A 26 0.13 2.06 6.56
N LYS A 27 1.19 2.44 7.28
CA LYS A 27 1.83 1.59 8.30
C LYS A 27 0.88 1.24 9.44
N GLU A 28 0.08 2.20 9.89
CA GLU A 28 -0.92 2.00 10.94
C GLU A 28 -2.02 1.04 10.47
N LEU A 29 -2.59 1.27 9.28
CA LEU A 29 -3.62 0.41 8.71
C LEU A 29 -3.11 -1.01 8.41
N ALA A 30 -1.84 -1.16 8.03
CA ALA A 30 -1.25 -2.46 7.73
C ALA A 30 -1.04 -3.33 8.97
N GLY A 31 -0.80 -2.75 10.15
CA GLY A 31 -0.36 -3.51 11.33
C GLY A 31 0.98 -4.23 11.08
N GLU A 32 1.28 -5.28 11.85
CA GLU A 32 2.51 -6.08 11.73
C GLU A 32 2.17 -7.51 11.25
N GLY A 33 2.92 -8.04 10.28
CA GLY A 33 2.84 -9.43 9.82
C GLY A 33 1.59 -9.78 9.00
N ASN A 34 0.75 -8.81 8.63
CA ASN A 34 -0.45 -9.06 7.84
C ASN A 34 -0.17 -9.16 6.34
N ASP A 35 -1.06 -9.85 5.62
CA ASP A 35 -1.13 -9.80 4.16
C ASP A 35 -1.93 -8.58 3.72
N ILE A 36 -1.32 -7.73 2.91
CA ILE A 36 -1.85 -6.42 2.53
C ILE A 36 -2.20 -6.38 1.04
N VAL A 37 -3.33 -5.77 0.71
CA VAL A 37 -3.72 -5.39 -0.65
C VAL A 37 -3.75 -3.87 -0.75
N LEU A 38 -2.96 -3.31 -1.66
CA LEU A 38 -3.06 -1.91 -2.05
C LEU A 38 -3.97 -1.77 -3.28
N THR A 39 -4.86 -0.78 -3.25
CA THR A 39 -5.75 -0.47 -4.38
C THR A 39 -6.14 1.00 -4.40
N GLY A 40 -6.95 1.39 -5.40
CA GLY A 40 -7.46 2.76 -5.56
C GLY A 40 -6.63 3.62 -6.51
N ALA A 41 -7.25 4.68 -7.03
CA ALA A 41 -6.54 5.66 -7.86
C ALA A 41 -5.56 6.45 -6.99
N ALA A 42 -4.26 6.35 -7.29
CA ALA A 42 -3.22 7.15 -6.67
C ALA A 42 -2.01 7.26 -7.61
N PRO A 43 -1.19 8.30 -7.47
CA PRO A 43 0.02 8.44 -8.27
C PRO A 43 0.99 7.26 -8.05
N VAL A 44 1.71 6.89 -9.11
CA VAL A 44 2.69 5.78 -9.07
C VAL A 44 3.72 5.97 -7.96
N TRP A 45 4.20 7.20 -7.75
CA TRP A 45 5.19 7.49 -6.70
C TRP A 45 4.66 7.17 -5.29
N LEU A 46 3.35 7.33 -5.05
CA LEU A 46 2.76 7.03 -3.74
C LEU A 46 2.71 5.53 -3.49
N TYR A 47 2.33 4.75 -4.51
CA TYR A 47 2.42 3.30 -4.48
C TYR A 47 3.83 2.81 -4.18
N LEU A 48 4.85 3.35 -4.86
CA LEU A 48 6.25 2.97 -4.65
C LEU A 48 6.71 3.26 -3.21
N LYS A 49 6.39 4.44 -2.68
CA LYS A 49 6.77 4.84 -1.32
C LYS A 49 6.07 3.98 -0.26
N ILE A 50 4.78 3.72 -0.42
CA ILE A 50 4.01 2.89 0.52
C ILE A 50 4.47 1.43 0.44
N ALA A 51 4.65 0.87 -0.76
CA ALA A 51 5.13 -0.51 -0.92
C ALA A 51 6.50 -0.72 -0.24
N HIS A 52 7.43 0.21 -0.45
CA HIS A 52 8.73 0.17 0.23
C HIS A 52 8.58 0.26 1.76
N ALA A 53 7.76 1.19 2.26
CA ALA A 53 7.53 1.36 3.69
C ALA A 53 6.84 0.16 4.37
N LEU A 54 6.08 -0.64 3.61
CA LEU A 54 5.40 -1.84 4.10
C LEU A 54 6.25 -3.11 3.96
N HIS A 55 7.37 -3.09 3.23
CA HIS A 55 8.20 -4.29 2.98
C HIS A 55 8.70 -4.96 4.27
N GLY A 56 9.07 -4.18 5.28
CA GLY A 56 9.49 -4.68 6.59
C GLY A 56 8.36 -4.86 7.61
N LYS A 57 7.10 -4.72 7.19
CA LYS A 57 5.93 -4.62 8.09
C LYS A 57 4.84 -5.61 7.74
N ALA A 58 4.56 -5.76 6.46
CA ALA A 58 3.63 -6.75 5.94
C ALA A 58 4.36 -8.07 5.67
N ARG A 59 3.66 -9.20 5.85
CA ARG A 59 4.16 -10.52 5.43
C ARG A 59 4.12 -10.67 3.92
N LYS A 60 3.03 -10.21 3.30
CA LYS A 60 2.80 -10.26 1.86
C LYS A 60 2.16 -8.95 1.41
N LEU A 61 2.55 -8.45 0.24
CA LEU A 61 1.95 -7.26 -0.36
C LEU A 61 1.49 -7.54 -1.78
N ILE A 62 0.24 -7.22 -2.05
CA ILE A 62 -0.42 -7.36 -3.34
C ILE A 62 -0.87 -5.98 -3.81
N TYR A 63 -0.67 -5.68 -5.09
CA TYR A 63 -1.36 -4.60 -5.78
C TYR A 63 -2.58 -5.14 -6.51
N ARG A 64 -3.77 -4.62 -6.19
CA ARG A 64 -5.00 -4.94 -6.91
C ARG A 64 -5.28 -3.88 -7.97
N SER A 65 -4.99 -4.26 -9.20
CA SER A 65 -5.28 -3.48 -10.40
C SER A 65 -6.73 -3.71 -10.85
N PRO A 66 -7.45 -2.67 -11.29
CA PRO A 66 -8.76 -2.85 -11.92
C PRO A 66 -8.69 -3.57 -13.28
N VAL A 67 -7.50 -3.70 -13.88
CA VAL A 67 -7.31 -4.29 -15.22
C VAL A 67 -6.66 -5.66 -15.16
N THR A 68 -5.57 -5.79 -14.38
CA THR A 68 -4.75 -7.01 -14.34
C THR A 68 -5.03 -7.89 -13.13
N ALA A 69 -6.06 -7.57 -12.34
CA ALA A 69 -6.34 -8.20 -11.05
C ALA A 69 -5.15 -8.09 -10.07
N ASP A 70 -4.95 -9.11 -9.25
CA ASP A 70 -3.96 -9.12 -8.17
C ASP A 70 -2.56 -9.43 -8.69
N VAL A 71 -1.63 -8.53 -8.40
CA VAL A 71 -0.20 -8.68 -8.68
C VAL A 71 0.56 -8.71 -7.36
N VAL A 72 1.27 -9.79 -7.08
CA VAL A 72 2.13 -9.90 -5.90
C VAL A 72 3.33 -8.97 -6.09
N ILE A 73 3.54 -8.05 -5.14
CA ILE A 73 4.72 -7.18 -5.09
C ILE A 73 5.86 -7.91 -4.36
N PHE A 74 5.56 -8.48 -3.20
CA PHE A 74 6.46 -9.36 -2.46
C PHE A 74 5.67 -10.36 -1.62
N ASP A 75 6.31 -11.47 -1.28
CA ASP A 75 5.75 -12.51 -0.42
C ASP A 75 6.86 -13.09 0.46
N HIS A 76 6.74 -12.92 1.77
CA HIS A 76 7.63 -13.52 2.78
C HIS A 76 6.94 -14.68 3.51
N SER A 77 5.85 -15.21 2.95
CA SER A 77 5.19 -16.40 3.49
C SER A 77 6.15 -17.60 3.33
N PRO A 78 6.44 -18.35 4.41
CA PRO A 78 7.34 -19.51 4.37
C PRO A 78 6.68 -20.79 3.84
N ASP A 79 5.35 -20.77 3.69
CA ASP A 79 4.48 -21.85 3.23
C ASP A 79 4.24 -21.87 1.71
#